data_AF-A0A821X1H8-F1
#
_entry.id   AF-A0A821X1H8-F1
#
_cell.length_a   1.000
_cell.length_b   1.000
_cell.length_c   1.000
_cell.angle_alpha   90.00
_cell.angle_beta   90.00
_cell.angle_gamma   90.00
#
_symmetry.space_group_name_H-M   'P 1'
#
loop_
_entity.id
_entity.type
_entity.pdbx_description
1 polymer ?
#
loop_
_entity_poly.entity_id
_entity_poly.type
_entity_poly.pdbx_seq_one_letter_code
_entity_poly.pdbx_strand_id
1 'polypeptide(L)' 'TWPSLSTHGSSSASSTTTTTTTRRPLGLTTWSSDFFEYQADDEVMYDGIKYRCVVAHRSFPAAAPGPLTWAWWKPIQEEQ' A
#
# COMPACT_ATOMS: atom_id res chain seq x y z
N THR A 1 34.13 -27.15 25.03
CA THR A 1 33.79 -27.34 23.60
C THR A 1 32.36 -27.83 23.52
N TRP A 2 31.45 -27.00 23.01
CA TRP A 2 30.02 -27.35 22.82
C TRP A 2 29.74 -27.53 21.33
N PRO A 3 28.91 -28.49 20.91
CA PRO A 3 28.80 -28.86 19.50
C PRO A 3 27.78 -28.02 18.74
N SER A 4 28.11 -27.79 17.46
CA SER A 4 27.20 -27.31 16.42
C SER A 4 26.12 -28.37 16.13
N LEU A 5 24.84 -27.97 16.16
CA LEU A 5 23.77 -28.73 15.51
C LEU A 5 23.22 -27.89 14.35
N SER A 6 23.57 -28.30 13.13
CA SER A 6 22.82 -27.99 11.93
C SER A 6 21.49 -28.74 11.98
N THR A 7 20.36 -28.03 11.87
CA THR A 7 19.07 -28.64 11.57
C THR A 7 18.39 -27.79 10.51
N HIS A 8 18.14 -28.43 9.35
CA HIS A 8 17.34 -27.88 8.27
C HIS A 8 15.94 -27.55 8.77
N GLY A 9 15.45 -26.36 8.45
CA GLY A 9 14.09 -25.93 8.75
C GLY A 9 13.71 -24.78 7.83
N SER A 10 13.26 -25.12 6.62
CA SER A 10 12.56 -24.20 5.73
C SER A 10 11.31 -23.68 6.44
N SER A 11 11.36 -22.45 6.91
CA SER A 11 10.21 -21.58 7.16
C SER A 11 10.73 -20.16 7.27
N SER A 12 10.82 -19.48 6.12
CA SER A 12 10.98 -18.03 6.05
C SER A 12 9.69 -17.38 6.56
N ALA A 13 9.50 -17.41 7.87
CA ALA A 13 8.50 -16.63 8.57
C ALA A 13 9.21 -15.84 9.68
N SER A 14 10.13 -14.98 9.26
CA SER A 14 10.38 -13.73 9.99
C SER A 14 9.23 -12.80 9.58
N SER A 15 8.43 -12.23 10.47
CA SER A 15 8.91 -11.44 11.60
C SER A 15 7.86 -11.37 12.71
N THR A 16 8.33 -11.61 13.93
CA THR A 16 7.67 -11.30 15.20
C THR A 16 7.64 -9.79 15.44
N THR A 17 6.59 -9.35 16.15
CA THR A 17 6.48 -8.11 16.98
C THR A 17 6.21 -6.75 16.30
N THR A 18 4.92 -6.38 16.34
CA THR A 18 4.38 -5.10 16.87
C THR A 18 5.14 -3.80 16.60
N THR A 19 4.78 -3.09 15.52
CA THR A 19 4.64 -1.63 15.51
C THR A 19 3.65 -1.22 14.41
N THR A 20 2.69 -0.38 14.77
CA THR A 20 1.85 0.42 13.87
C THR A 20 2.70 1.20 12.87
N THR A 21 3.04 0.59 11.75
CA THR A 21 3.58 1.25 10.56
C THR A 21 3.27 0.31 9.41
N THR A 22 2.21 0.64 8.69
CA THR A 22 1.69 -0.01 7.48
C THR A 22 2.73 0.02 6.36
N ARG A 23 3.87 -0.64 6.55
CA ARG A 23 4.77 -0.95 5.44
C ARG A 23 4.25 -2.25 4.83
N ARG A 24 3.23 -2.11 3.98
CA ARG A 24 2.59 -3.22 3.25
C ARG A 24 3.65 -4.13 2.62
N PRO A 25 3.42 -5.45 2.57
CA PRO A 25 4.23 -6.34 1.76
C PRO A 25 3.97 -6.02 0.27
N LEU A 26 5.08 -5.78 -0.46
CA LEU A 26 5.27 -5.97 -1.90
C LEU A 26 4.10 -5.58 -2.83
N GLY A 27 4.19 -4.38 -3.44
CA GLY A 27 3.49 -4.07 -4.70
C GLY A 27 1.98 -3.83 -4.61
N LEU A 28 1.44 -3.66 -3.41
CA LEU A 28 0.00 -3.55 -3.22
C LEU A 28 -0.45 -2.11 -3.54
N THR A 29 -0.87 -1.90 -4.78
CA THR A 29 -1.46 -0.65 -5.28
C THR A 29 -2.78 -0.32 -4.60
N THR A 30 -3.41 -1.16 -3.77
CA THR A 30 -4.74 -0.80 -3.23
C THR A 30 -4.72 0.50 -2.41
N TRP A 31 -5.74 1.34 -2.52
CA TRP A 31 -5.86 2.51 -1.66
C TRP A 31 -6.04 2.11 -0.18
N SER A 32 -5.52 2.92 0.74
CA SER A 32 -5.65 2.73 2.20
C SER A 32 -5.95 4.07 2.89
N SER A 33 -6.85 4.05 3.86
CA SER A 33 -7.18 5.18 4.75
C SER A 33 -6.29 5.28 5.99
N ASP A 34 -5.28 4.40 6.13
CA ASP A 34 -4.45 4.26 7.34
C ASP A 34 -3.36 5.33 7.43
N PHE A 35 -3.72 6.61 7.20
CA PHE A 35 -2.83 7.75 7.31
C PHE A 35 -1.57 7.65 6.41
N PHE A 36 -1.74 7.17 5.19
CA PHE A 36 -0.68 7.04 4.21
C PHE A 36 -0.45 8.37 3.48
N GLU A 37 0.80 8.73 3.18
CA GLU A 37 1.09 9.94 2.41
C GLU A 37 1.23 9.58 0.93
N TYR A 38 0.26 10.01 0.12
CA TYR A 38 0.31 9.86 -1.33
C TYR A 38 0.96 11.09 -1.96
N GLN A 39 1.84 10.86 -2.93
CA GLN A 39 2.45 11.91 -3.74
C GLN A 39 1.70 12.06 -5.06
N ALA A 40 1.90 13.19 -5.75
CA ALA A 40 1.37 13.34 -7.10
C ALA A 40 1.96 12.24 -8.00
N ASP A 41 1.15 11.74 -8.94
CA ASP A 41 1.44 10.60 -9.82
C ASP A 41 1.47 9.22 -9.14
N ASP A 42 1.27 9.11 -7.82
CA ASP A 42 1.10 7.80 -7.18
C ASP A 42 -0.14 7.07 -7.72
N GLU A 43 -0.02 5.77 -7.94
CA GLU A 43 -1.11 4.96 -8.46
C GLU A 43 -1.70 4.06 -7.38
N VAL A 44 -3.02 4.09 -7.27
CA VAL A 44 -3.75 3.22 -6.37
C VAL A 44 -4.89 2.46 -7.05
N MET A 45 -5.28 1.33 -6.49
CA MET A 45 -6.47 0.58 -6.86
C MET A 45 -7.54 0.74 -5.80
N TYR A 46 -8.72 1.18 -6.19
CA TYR A 46 -9.86 1.31 -5.31
C TYR A 46 -11.10 0.81 -6.03
N ASP A 47 -11.83 -0.11 -5.40
CA ASP A 47 -13.04 -0.72 -5.97
C ASP A 47 -12.83 -1.33 -7.37
N GLY A 48 -11.66 -1.92 -7.61
CA GLY A 48 -11.31 -2.52 -8.91
C GLY A 48 -10.90 -1.51 -9.99
N ILE A 49 -10.96 -0.21 -9.73
CA ILE A 49 -10.54 0.85 -10.65
C ILE A 49 -9.16 1.38 -10.22
N LYS A 50 -8.28 1.61 -11.20
CA LYS A 50 -7.00 2.25 -10.96
C LYS A 50 -7.16 3.77 -10.98
N TYR A 51 -6.63 4.44 -9.96
CA TYR A 51 -6.61 5.88 -9.82
C TYR A 51 -5.18 6.37 -9.68
N ARG A 52 -4.92 7.56 -10.20
CA ARG A 52 -3.68 8.29 -10.02
C ARG A 52 -3.92 9.48 -9.12
N CYS A 53 -3.04 9.66 -8.15
CA CYS A 53 -3.01 10.80 -7.27
C CYS A 53 -2.63 12.06 -8.08
N VAL A 54 -3.46 13.09 -7.98
CA VAL A 54 -3.28 14.37 -8.71
C VAL A 54 -2.46 15.35 -7.90
N VAL A 55 -2.66 15.37 -6.59
CA VAL A 55 -1.99 16.28 -5.66
C VAL A 55 -1.58 15.51 -4.42
N ALA A 56 -0.36 15.75 -3.95
CA ALA A 56 0.15 15.11 -2.76
C ALA A 56 -0.75 15.41 -1.55
N HIS A 57 -1.20 14.38 -0.86
CA HIS A 57 -2.08 14.50 0.29
C HIS A 57 -1.92 13.28 1.21
N ARG A 58 -2.28 13.45 2.47
CA ARG A 58 -2.39 12.34 3.41
C ARG A 58 -3.73 11.65 3.23
N SER A 59 -3.76 10.33 3.30
CA SER A 59 -4.96 9.54 3.20
C SER A 59 -5.80 9.68 4.46
N PHE A 60 -7.10 9.85 4.24
CA PHE A 60 -8.13 9.88 5.27
C PHE A 60 -9.44 9.35 4.67
N PRO A 61 -10.42 8.93 5.49
CA PRO A 61 -11.63 8.28 4.99
C PRO A 61 -12.40 9.06 3.91
N ALA A 62 -12.40 10.39 3.98
CA ALA A 62 -13.06 11.25 2.99
C ALA A 62 -12.19 11.58 1.74
N ALA A 63 -10.92 11.16 1.72
CA ALA A 63 -10.04 11.22 0.54
C ALA A 63 -9.95 9.87 -0.18
N ALA A 64 -10.97 9.02 -0.06
CA ALA A 64 -11.07 7.80 -0.86
C ALA A 64 -11.20 8.14 -2.36
N PRO A 65 -10.56 7.39 -3.28
CA PRO A 65 -10.69 7.61 -4.71
C PRO A 65 -12.14 7.40 -5.15
N GLY A 66 -12.67 8.31 -5.94
CA GLY A 66 -14.04 8.25 -6.39
C GLY A 66 -14.48 9.50 -7.16
N PRO A 67 -15.75 9.55 -7.61
CA PRO A 67 -16.26 10.64 -8.45
C PRO A 67 -16.29 12.00 -7.73
N LEU A 68 -16.40 12.00 -6.39
CA LEU A 68 -16.43 13.23 -5.59
C LEU A 68 -15.03 13.72 -5.20
N THR A 69 -13.99 12.91 -5.40
CA THR A 69 -12.60 13.21 -5.01
C THR A 69 -11.69 13.40 -6.22
N TRP A 70 -12.26 13.82 -7.35
CA TRP A 70 -11.56 14.09 -8.62
C TRP A 70 -10.40 15.09 -8.50
N ALA A 71 -10.43 15.95 -7.47
CA ALA A 71 -9.34 16.89 -7.16
C ALA A 71 -8.10 16.20 -6.57
N TRP A 72 -8.26 15.02 -5.95
CA TRP A 72 -7.19 14.21 -5.37
C TRP A 72 -6.84 13.00 -6.22
N TRP A 73 -7.82 12.39 -6.88
CA TRP A 73 -7.67 11.14 -7.61
C TRP A 73 -8.29 11.22 -9.01
N LYS A 74 -7.51 10.87 -10.03
CA LYS A 74 -8.01 10.73 -11.41
C LYS A 74 -8.05 9.26 -11.79
N PRO A 75 -9.18 8.73 -12.29
CA PRO A 75 -9.21 7.37 -12.81
C PRO A 75 -8.23 7.27 -13.98
N ILE A 76 -7.39 6.25 -13.97
CA ILE A 76 -6.55 5.90 -15.10
C ILE A 76 -7.44 5.04 -16.00
N GLN A 77 -8.14 5.69 -16.93
CA GLN A 77 -8.73 4.96 -18.05
C GLN A 77 -7.54 4.44 -18.87
N GLU A 78 -7.40 3.13 -19.02
CA GLU A 78 -6.60 2.58 -20.13
C GLU A 78 -7.34 2.97 -21.40
N GLU A 79 -7.04 4.16 -21.92
CA GLU A 79 -7.47 4.59 -23.24
C GLU A 79 -6.66 3.75 -24.24
N GLN A 80 -7.32 2.76 -24.85
CA GLN A 80 -6.80 1.87 -25.89
C GLN A 80 -6.61 2.59 -27.23
#